data_AF-A0AB72ZBA0-F1
#
_entry.id   AF-A0AB72ZBA0-F1
#
_cell.length_a   1.000
_cell.length_b   1.000
_cell.length_c   1.000
_cell.angle_alpha   90.00
_cell.angle_beta   90.00
_cell.angle_gamma   90.00
#
_symmetry.space_group_name_H-M   'P 1'
#
loop_
_entity.id
_entity.type
_entity.pdbx_description
1 polymer ?
#
loop_
_entity_poly.entity_id
_entity_poly.type
_entity_poly.pdbx_seq_one_letter_code
_entity_poly.pdbx_strand_id
1 'polypeptide(L)'
;MTHFSALLGKEWLEQRRSLRIIWMPIVFALLGLTQPLMLYFLPEILKAVGTGAEAEQVVALMGNQSAQEVMSQTLGSQFDQIGVIIMIVAAMACIQNDRSRGMLAFIMTRPVSAVEYVLSKWVMQCIVGLSSLFIGYVLAAYYTYFLFGDLDMNSLIEGFFVYALWFVFVISLVVFASAVFDSNAVVAMISVFTAILLGVISGFGGWIQMFNPAYLSKNATMLIMSEKTMDYFIPTLFISIAWIALLIILTIVMIKIKPLQKTE
;
A
#
# COMPACT_ATOMS: atom_id res chain seq x y z
N MET A 1 -21.98 -7.43 22.74
CA MET A 1 -21.21 -7.04 21.53
C MET A 1 -21.40 -5.54 21.32
N THR A 2 -20.32 -4.77 21.15
CA THR A 2 -20.41 -3.34 20.83
C THR A 2 -20.86 -3.17 19.37
N HIS A 3 -21.53 -2.06 19.04
CA HIS A 3 -21.94 -1.78 17.66
C HIS A 3 -20.77 -1.86 16.67
N PHE A 4 -19.61 -1.33 17.07
CA PHE A 4 -18.36 -1.44 16.32
C PHE A 4 -17.94 -2.88 16.02
N SER A 5 -17.96 -3.78 17.01
CA SER A 5 -17.57 -5.20 16.80
C SER A 5 -18.49 -5.93 15.83
N ALA A 6 -19.78 -5.60 15.82
CA ALA A 6 -20.74 -6.18 14.88
C ALA A 6 -20.50 -5.68 13.45
N LEU A 7 -20.20 -4.39 13.28
CA LEU A 7 -19.82 -3.82 11.98
C LEU A 7 -18.52 -4.45 11.45
N LEU A 8 -17.50 -4.56 12.30
CA LEU A 8 -16.24 -5.19 11.93
C LEU A 8 -16.43 -6.65 11.51
N GLY A 9 -17.31 -7.39 12.20
CA GLY A 9 -17.68 -8.75 11.81
C GLY A 9 -18.37 -8.83 10.44
N LYS A 10 -19.21 -7.84 10.10
CA LYS A 10 -19.83 -7.71 8.77
C LYS A 10 -18.77 -7.44 7.70
N GLU A 11 -17.84 -6.53 7.95
CA GLU A 11 -16.75 -6.23 7.01
C GLU A 11 -15.81 -7.42 6.82
N TRP A 12 -15.49 -8.15 7.89
CA TRP A 12 -14.73 -9.40 7.82
C TRP A 12 -15.41 -10.43 6.92
N LEU A 13 -16.72 -10.61 7.08
CA LEU A 13 -17.51 -11.53 6.25
C LEU A 13 -17.52 -11.10 4.78
N GLU A 14 -17.62 -9.81 4.50
CA GLU A 14 -17.56 -9.26 3.14
C GLU A 14 -16.21 -9.53 2.47
N GLN A 15 -15.12 -9.32 3.19
CA GLN A 15 -13.75 -9.59 2.72
C GLN A 15 -13.50 -11.09 2.50
N ARG A 16 -14.12 -11.96 3.31
CA ARG A 16 -14.07 -13.42 3.10
C ARG A 16 -14.88 -13.87 1.89
N ARG A 17 -16.11 -13.37 1.73
CA ARG A 17 -16.99 -13.75 0.62
C ARG A 17 -16.49 -13.25 -0.74
N SER A 18 -15.79 -12.11 -0.75
CA SER A 18 -15.10 -11.60 -1.94
C SER A 18 -13.72 -12.24 -2.16
N LEU A 19 -13.35 -13.22 -1.35
CA LEU A 19 -12.05 -13.93 -1.35
C LEU A 19 -10.82 -13.02 -1.22
N ARG A 20 -11.00 -11.74 -0.86
CA ARG A 20 -9.90 -10.76 -0.73
C ARG A 20 -8.88 -11.15 0.32
N ILE A 21 -9.31 -11.79 1.39
CA ILE A 21 -8.41 -12.34 2.42
C ILE A 21 -7.50 -13.45 1.87
N ILE A 22 -7.86 -14.10 0.77
CA ILE A 22 -7.06 -15.18 0.18
C ILE A 22 -6.24 -14.64 -1.00
N TRP A 23 -6.90 -14.03 -2.00
CA TRP A 23 -6.19 -13.64 -3.22
C TRP A 23 -5.22 -12.49 -2.97
N MET A 24 -5.52 -11.56 -2.06
CA MET A 24 -4.68 -10.39 -1.85
C MET A 24 -3.32 -10.75 -1.22
N PRO A 25 -3.23 -11.59 -0.16
CA PRO A 25 -1.95 -12.11 0.31
C PRO A 25 -1.17 -12.89 -0.75
N ILE A 26 -1.86 -13.69 -1.58
CA ILE A 26 -1.21 -14.46 -2.65
C ILE A 26 -0.56 -13.52 -3.67
N VAL A 27 -1.26 -12.46 -4.09
CA VAL A 27 -0.70 -11.51 -5.05
C VAL A 27 0.47 -10.74 -4.44
N PHE A 28 0.38 -10.29 -3.19
CA PHE A 28 1.50 -9.64 -2.50
C PHE A 28 2.69 -10.58 -2.29
N ALA A 29 2.44 -11.87 -2.02
CA ALA A 29 3.48 -12.89 -1.97
C ALA A 29 4.21 -13.01 -3.31
N LEU A 30 3.46 -13.15 -4.42
CA LEU A 30 4.04 -13.20 -5.76
C LEU A 30 4.83 -11.93 -6.09
N LEU A 31 4.32 -10.75 -5.74
CA LEU A 31 5.03 -9.48 -5.94
C LEU A 31 6.35 -9.43 -5.17
N GLY A 32 6.35 -9.85 -3.90
CA GLY A 32 7.56 -9.91 -3.09
C GLY A 32 8.62 -10.88 -3.64
N LEU A 33 8.18 -12.00 -4.21
CA LEU A 33 9.07 -12.97 -4.85
C LEU A 33 9.60 -12.52 -6.21
N THR A 34 8.88 -11.63 -6.89
CA THR A 34 9.19 -11.25 -8.28
C THR A 34 10.58 -10.63 -8.39
N GLN A 35 10.92 -9.66 -7.54
CA GLN A 35 12.18 -8.93 -7.66
C GLN A 35 13.42 -9.79 -7.33
N PRO A 36 13.48 -10.53 -6.20
CA PRO A 36 14.66 -11.33 -5.89
C PRO A 36 14.91 -12.44 -6.92
N LEU A 37 13.85 -13.12 -7.37
CA LEU A 37 13.97 -14.14 -8.41
C LEU A 37 14.41 -13.54 -9.74
N MET A 38 13.81 -12.42 -10.15
CA MET A 38 14.16 -11.79 -11.42
C MET A 38 15.62 -11.36 -11.44
N LEU A 39 16.12 -10.70 -10.39
CA LEU A 39 17.52 -10.25 -10.35
C LEU A 39 18.51 -11.42 -10.28
N TYR A 40 18.17 -12.50 -9.58
CA TYR A 40 19.04 -13.67 -9.47
C TYR A 40 19.20 -14.40 -10.82
N PHE A 41 18.10 -14.58 -11.55
CA PHE A 41 18.10 -15.29 -12.84
C PHE A 41 18.36 -14.39 -14.05
N LEU A 42 18.38 -13.06 -13.88
CA LEU A 42 18.63 -12.12 -14.97
C LEU A 42 19.92 -12.41 -15.75
N PRO A 43 21.07 -12.73 -15.12
CA PRO A 43 22.29 -13.09 -15.86
C PRO A 43 22.12 -14.33 -16.74
N GLU A 44 21.40 -15.35 -16.26
CA GLU A 44 21.13 -16.57 -17.02
C GLU A 44 20.19 -16.31 -18.20
N ILE A 45 19.15 -15.50 -17.98
CA ILE A 45 18.22 -15.07 -19.03
C ILE A 45 18.96 -14.31 -20.13
N LEU A 46 19.84 -13.39 -19.77
CA LEU A 46 20.65 -12.62 -20.73
C LEU A 46 21.61 -13.52 -21.52
N LYS A 47 22.22 -14.53 -20.90
CA LYS A 47 23.06 -15.51 -21.60
C LYS A 47 22.26 -16.39 -22.56
N ALA A 48 21.02 -16.72 -22.23
CA ALA A 48 20.14 -17.54 -23.07
C ALA A 48 19.57 -16.77 -24.27
N VAL A 49 19.35 -15.46 -24.12
CA VAL A 49 18.71 -14.61 -25.14
C VAL A 49 19.73 -13.81 -25.98
N GLY A 50 20.87 -13.44 -25.41
CA GLY A 50 21.88 -12.59 -26.06
C GLY A 50 22.95 -13.38 -26.82
N THR A 51 23.49 -12.78 -27.89
CA THR A 51 24.63 -13.31 -28.64
C THR A 51 25.93 -13.08 -27.87
N GLY A 52 26.26 -13.98 -26.93
CA GLY A 52 27.60 -14.18 -26.34
C GLY A 52 28.27 -12.94 -25.74
N ALA A 53 28.99 -12.17 -26.57
CA ALA A 53 29.88 -11.10 -26.12
C ALA A 53 29.16 -9.89 -25.51
N GLU A 54 27.98 -9.51 -26.01
CA GLU A 54 27.22 -8.38 -25.47
C GLU A 54 26.54 -8.73 -24.14
N ALA A 55 26.04 -9.98 -24.01
CA ALA A 55 25.41 -10.45 -22.78
C ALA A 55 26.41 -10.53 -21.62
N GLU A 56 27.63 -11.00 -21.87
CA GLU A 56 28.68 -11.06 -20.85
C GLU A 56 29.13 -9.67 -20.39
N GLN A 57 29.21 -8.70 -21.30
CA GLN A 57 29.53 -7.31 -20.94
C GLN A 57 28.42 -6.68 -20.09
N VAL A 58 27.15 -6.91 -20.43
CA VAL A 58 26.01 -6.41 -19.64
C VAL A 58 25.97 -7.04 -18.24
N VAL A 59 26.22 -8.34 -18.14
CA VAL A 59 26.28 -9.03 -16.84
C VAL A 59 27.46 -8.53 -15.99
N ALA A 60 28.62 -8.28 -16.61
CA ALA A 60 29.77 -7.71 -15.92
C ALA A 60 29.52 -6.28 -15.42
N LEU A 61 28.79 -5.46 -16.19
CA LEU A 61 28.41 -4.09 -15.81
C LEU A 61 27.35 -4.04 -14.70
N MET A 62 26.50 -5.06 -14.59
CA MET A 62 25.44 -5.12 -13.57
C MET A 62 25.99 -5.29 -12.15
N GLY A 63 27.20 -5.85 -12.02
CA GLY A 63 27.83 -6.12 -10.73
C GLY A 63 27.07 -7.15 -9.90
N ASN A 64 27.61 -7.47 -8.72
CA ASN A 64 26.87 -8.29 -7.75
C ASN A 64 25.92 -7.36 -6.98
N GLN A 65 24.61 -7.61 -7.08
CA GLN A 65 23.60 -6.87 -6.32
C GLN A 65 23.66 -7.30 -4.85
N SER A 66 23.72 -6.34 -3.93
CA SER A 66 23.64 -6.65 -2.50
C SER A 66 22.21 -7.04 -2.09
N ALA A 67 22.07 -7.84 -1.02
CA ALA A 67 20.77 -8.20 -0.48
C ALA A 67 19.92 -6.95 -0.14
N GLN A 68 20.54 -5.91 0.39
CA GLN A 68 19.92 -4.63 0.73
C GLN A 68 19.40 -3.89 -0.51
N GLU A 69 20.15 -3.89 -1.61
CA GLU A 69 19.71 -3.33 -2.90
C GLU A 69 18.52 -4.09 -3.45
N VAL A 70 18.54 -5.42 -3.45
CA VAL A 70 17.42 -6.25 -3.92
C VAL A 70 16.15 -5.97 -3.10
N MET A 71 16.29 -5.91 -1.77
CA MET A 71 15.14 -5.67 -0.90
C MET A 71 14.59 -4.24 -1.05
N SER A 72 15.46 -3.23 -1.14
CA SER A 72 15.04 -1.84 -1.36
C SER A 72 14.37 -1.64 -2.73
N GLN A 73 14.85 -2.32 -3.78
CA GLN A 73 14.20 -2.35 -5.09
C GLN A 73 12.85 -3.05 -5.04
N THR A 74 12.73 -4.15 -4.28
CA THR A 74 11.44 -4.85 -4.11
C THR A 74 10.39 -3.91 -3.51
N LEU A 75 10.79 -3.14 -2.50
CA LEU A 75 9.92 -2.16 -1.85
C LEU A 75 9.54 -1.00 -2.79
N GLY A 76 10.54 -0.36 -3.39
CA GLY A 76 10.36 0.85 -4.20
C GLY A 76 9.78 0.64 -5.60
N SER A 77 9.91 -0.57 -6.16
CA SER A 77 9.46 -0.88 -7.52
C SER A 77 8.21 -1.76 -7.51
N GLN A 78 8.19 -2.84 -6.72
CA GLN A 78 7.07 -3.79 -6.75
C GLN A 78 5.92 -3.35 -5.83
N PHE A 79 6.20 -3.11 -4.55
CA PHE A 79 5.16 -2.74 -3.60
C PHE A 79 4.66 -1.31 -3.84
N ASP A 80 5.56 -0.34 -4.08
CA ASP A 80 5.18 1.07 -4.24
C ASP A 80 4.40 1.37 -5.53
N GLN A 81 4.64 0.60 -6.60
CA GLN A 81 3.90 0.77 -7.86
C GLN A 81 2.72 -0.19 -7.91
N ILE A 82 2.99 -1.49 -8.02
CA ILE A 82 1.96 -2.50 -8.28
C ILE A 82 1.17 -2.81 -7.00
N GLY A 83 1.84 -2.93 -5.85
CA GLY A 83 1.19 -3.20 -4.57
C GLY A 83 0.19 -2.10 -4.17
N VAL A 84 0.57 -0.84 -4.31
CA VAL A 84 -0.31 0.32 -4.09
C VAL A 84 -1.53 0.29 -5.02
N ILE A 85 -1.34 0.03 -6.32
CA ILE A 85 -2.45 -0.06 -7.28
C ILE A 85 -3.42 -1.19 -6.91
N ILE A 86 -2.91 -2.36 -6.56
CA ILE A 86 -3.74 -3.51 -6.16
C ILE A 86 -4.53 -3.19 -4.90
N MET A 87 -3.91 -2.55 -3.91
CA MET A 87 -4.60 -2.11 -2.69
C MET A 87 -5.72 -1.13 -3.02
N ILE A 88 -5.47 -0.16 -3.90
CA ILE A 88 -6.48 0.80 -4.33
C ILE A 88 -7.65 0.09 -5.01
N VAL A 89 -7.39 -0.81 -5.96
CA VAL A 89 -8.45 -1.55 -6.68
C VAL A 89 -9.22 -2.47 -5.74
N ALA A 90 -8.56 -3.08 -4.76
CA ALA A 90 -9.22 -3.91 -3.75
C ALA A 90 -10.17 -3.09 -2.85
N ALA A 91 -9.81 -1.83 -2.54
CA ALA A 91 -10.56 -0.99 -1.61
C ALA A 91 -11.49 0.05 -2.26
N MET A 92 -11.43 0.27 -3.59
CA MET A 92 -12.15 1.36 -4.27
C MET A 92 -13.68 1.36 -4.05
N ALA A 93 -14.26 0.18 -3.80
CA ALA A 93 -15.70 -0.01 -3.64
C ALA A 93 -16.14 -0.14 -2.16
N CYS A 94 -15.27 0.14 -1.19
CA CYS A 94 -15.52 -0.20 0.22
C CYS A 94 -16.77 0.49 0.81
N ILE A 95 -17.00 1.76 0.48
CA ILE A 95 -18.18 2.53 0.90
C ILE A 95 -19.24 2.55 -0.22
N GLN A 96 -18.81 2.57 -1.47
CA GLN A 96 -19.71 2.62 -2.62
C GLN A 96 -20.62 1.40 -2.73
N ASN A 97 -20.15 0.20 -2.38
CA ASN A 97 -20.99 -1.00 -2.37
C ASN A 97 -22.17 -0.88 -1.39
N ASP A 98 -21.93 -0.28 -0.23
CA ASP A 98 -22.99 -0.08 0.77
C ASP A 98 -23.95 1.04 0.33
N ARG A 99 -23.45 2.09 -0.34
CA ARG A 99 -24.27 3.17 -0.89
C ARG A 99 -25.16 2.70 -2.04
N SER A 100 -24.57 2.01 -3.03
CA SER A 100 -25.27 1.54 -4.24
C SER A 100 -26.33 0.47 -3.99
N ARG A 101 -26.17 -0.30 -2.91
CA ARG A 101 -27.16 -1.31 -2.50
C ARG A 101 -28.23 -0.76 -1.55
N GLY A 102 -28.24 0.55 -1.28
CA GLY A 102 -29.13 1.17 -0.30
C GLY A 102 -28.87 0.74 1.16
N MET A 103 -27.82 -0.04 1.41
CA MET A 103 -27.48 -0.55 2.73
C MET A 103 -27.06 0.57 3.68
N LEU A 104 -26.39 1.60 3.15
CA LEU A 104 -25.98 2.77 3.94
C LEU A 104 -27.19 3.48 4.59
N ALA A 105 -28.30 3.60 3.87
CA ALA A 105 -29.56 4.16 4.38
C ALA A 105 -30.07 3.36 5.59
N PHE A 106 -30.05 2.03 5.49
CA PHE A 106 -30.52 1.13 6.54
C PHE A 106 -29.57 1.06 7.75
N ILE A 107 -28.27 1.20 7.53
CA ILE A 107 -27.29 1.24 8.62
C ILE A 107 -27.47 2.53 9.44
N MET A 108 -27.71 3.66 8.76
CA MET A 108 -27.85 4.97 9.42
C MET A 108 -29.19 5.17 10.15
N THR A 109 -30.19 4.29 9.94
CA THR A 109 -31.42 4.29 10.77
C THR A 109 -31.25 3.54 12.10
N ARG A 110 -30.18 2.78 12.25
CA ARG A 110 -29.82 2.15 13.54
C ARG A 110 -29.04 3.15 14.40
N PRO A 111 -28.98 2.97 15.74
CA PRO A 111 -28.20 3.83 16.64
C PRO A 111 -26.69 3.55 16.50
N VAL A 112 -26.16 3.71 15.29
CA VAL A 112 -24.76 3.49 14.92
C VAL A 112 -24.20 4.83 14.48
N SER A 113 -23.07 5.22 15.04
CA SER A 113 -22.43 6.48 14.66
C SER A 113 -21.73 6.38 13.30
N ALA A 114 -21.69 7.48 12.56
CA ALA A 114 -20.90 7.56 11.32
C ALA A 114 -19.40 7.27 11.56
N VAL A 115 -18.91 7.55 12.77
CA VAL A 115 -17.53 7.26 13.21
C VAL A 115 -17.29 5.76 13.24
N GLU A 116 -18.16 4.99 13.91
CA GLU A 116 -18.03 3.53 14.00
C GLU A 116 -18.12 2.87 12.63
N TYR A 117 -19.00 3.35 11.76
CA TYR A 117 -19.11 2.88 10.38
C TYR A 117 -17.81 3.10 9.61
N VAL A 118 -17.31 4.34 9.55
CA VAL A 118 -16.08 4.66 8.79
C VAL A 118 -14.87 3.93 9.36
N LEU A 119 -14.71 3.90 10.68
CA LEU A 119 -13.60 3.19 11.32
C LEU A 119 -13.66 1.68 11.06
N SER A 120 -14.84 1.06 11.06
CA SER A 120 -14.96 -0.37 10.75
C SER A 120 -14.47 -0.68 9.33
N LYS A 121 -14.80 0.17 8.35
CA LYS A 121 -14.35 0.07 6.96
C LYS A 121 -12.84 0.25 6.87
N TRP A 122 -12.33 1.34 7.42
CA TRP A 122 -10.90 1.67 7.36
C TRP A 122 -10.03 0.62 8.06
N VAL A 123 -10.38 0.23 9.30
CA VAL A 123 -9.65 -0.80 10.06
C VAL A 123 -9.63 -2.12 9.29
N MET A 124 -10.75 -2.53 8.69
CA MET A 124 -10.79 -3.79 7.95
C MET A 124 -9.90 -3.75 6.69
N GLN A 125 -9.85 -2.61 5.97
CA GLN A 125 -8.92 -2.47 4.85
C GLN A 125 -7.46 -2.46 5.32
N CYS A 126 -7.16 -1.81 6.44
CA CYS A 126 -5.83 -1.86 7.05
C CYS A 126 -5.42 -3.28 7.45
N ILE A 127 -6.31 -4.05 8.08
CA ILE A 127 -6.00 -5.44 8.47
C ILE A 127 -5.65 -6.28 7.24
N VAL A 128 -6.51 -6.29 6.21
CA VAL A 128 -6.28 -7.12 5.01
C VAL A 128 -5.08 -6.63 4.21
N GLY A 129 -4.95 -5.31 4.04
CA GLY A 129 -3.85 -4.71 3.31
C GLY A 129 -2.50 -4.95 3.99
N LEU A 130 -2.39 -4.65 5.28
CA LEU A 130 -1.14 -4.82 6.04
C LEU A 130 -0.78 -6.28 6.23
N SER A 131 -1.75 -7.18 6.44
CA SER A 131 -1.44 -8.62 6.50
C SER A 131 -0.91 -9.15 5.17
N SER A 132 -1.48 -8.68 4.05
CA SER A 132 -1.02 -9.07 2.71
C SER A 132 0.37 -8.53 2.43
N LEU A 133 0.60 -7.24 2.73
CA LEU A 133 1.90 -6.60 2.61
C LEU A 133 2.96 -7.30 3.49
N PHE A 134 2.62 -7.63 4.74
CA PHE A 134 3.52 -8.33 5.65
C PHE A 134 3.94 -9.69 5.10
N ILE A 135 3.00 -10.49 4.59
CA ILE A 135 3.30 -11.80 3.98
C ILE A 135 4.23 -11.63 2.76
N GLY A 136 3.94 -10.66 1.88
CA GLY A 136 4.79 -10.35 0.74
C GLY A 136 6.19 -9.89 1.14
N TYR A 137 6.28 -9.02 2.14
CA TYR A 137 7.54 -8.47 2.64
C TYR A 137 8.41 -9.54 3.30
N VAL A 138 7.82 -10.42 4.13
CA VAL A 138 8.53 -11.55 4.76
C VAL A 138 9.04 -12.52 3.71
N LEU A 139 8.24 -12.84 2.68
CA LEU A 139 8.68 -13.72 1.59
C LEU A 139 9.80 -13.10 0.76
N ALA A 140 9.72 -11.80 0.47
CA ALA A 140 10.78 -11.07 -0.20
C ALA A 140 12.09 -11.13 0.62
N ALA A 141 12.03 -10.84 1.93
CA ALA A 141 13.17 -10.89 2.81
C ALA A 141 13.76 -12.31 2.92
N TYR A 142 12.91 -13.34 3.04
CA TYR A 142 13.35 -14.73 3.11
C TYR A 142 14.10 -15.18 1.85
N TYR A 143 13.55 -14.91 0.66
CA TYR A 143 14.20 -15.29 -0.59
C TYR A 143 15.42 -14.43 -0.90
N THR A 144 15.40 -13.15 -0.52
CA THR A 144 16.58 -12.28 -0.68
C THR A 144 17.71 -12.76 0.21
N TYR A 145 17.41 -13.14 1.46
CA TYR A 145 18.39 -13.74 2.36
C TYR A 145 19.00 -15.02 1.78
N PHE A 146 18.14 -15.90 1.27
CA PHE A 146 18.56 -17.18 0.72
C PHE A 146 19.43 -17.05 -0.56
N LEU A 147 19.13 -16.08 -1.42
CA LEU A 147 19.78 -15.92 -2.72
C LEU A 147 20.98 -14.96 -2.71
N PHE A 148 20.93 -13.90 -1.89
CA PHE A 148 21.91 -12.78 -1.90
C PHE A 148 22.68 -12.63 -0.58
N GLY A 149 22.32 -13.37 0.48
CA GLY A 149 23.05 -13.37 1.75
C GLY A 149 22.45 -12.46 2.82
N ASP A 150 23.27 -12.00 3.75
CA ASP A 150 22.80 -11.39 5.00
C ASP A 150 22.06 -10.06 4.80
N LEU A 151 20.97 -9.89 5.56
CA LEU A 151 20.19 -8.67 5.68
C LEU A 151 20.20 -8.21 7.14
N ASP A 152 20.36 -6.91 7.36
CA ASP A 152 20.19 -6.35 8.71
C ASP A 152 18.71 -6.38 9.09
N MET A 153 18.38 -7.17 10.11
CA MET A 153 17.00 -7.37 10.55
C MET A 153 16.39 -6.11 11.17
N ASN A 154 17.22 -5.25 11.80
CA ASN A 154 16.72 -4.01 12.39
C ASN A 154 16.24 -3.05 11.29
N SER A 155 17.07 -2.83 10.27
CA SER A 155 16.75 -1.98 9.12
C SER A 155 15.55 -2.51 8.32
N LEU A 156 15.39 -3.83 8.21
CA LEU A 156 14.20 -4.44 7.61
C LEU A 156 12.93 -4.13 8.41
N ILE A 157 12.97 -4.31 9.73
CA ILE A 157 11.81 -4.06 10.58
C ILE A 157 11.42 -2.58 10.56
N GLU A 158 12.40 -1.68 10.67
CA GLU A 158 12.18 -0.23 10.59
C GLU A 158 11.62 0.17 9.21
N GLY A 159 12.21 -0.33 8.14
CA GLY A 159 11.74 -0.11 6.77
C GLY A 159 10.30 -0.57 6.57
N PHE A 160 9.93 -1.73 7.11
CA PHE A 160 8.54 -2.23 7.06
C PHE A 160 7.57 -1.27 7.74
N PHE A 161 7.85 -0.81 8.97
CA PHE A 161 6.93 0.07 9.68
C PHE A 161 6.80 1.45 9.02
N VAL A 162 7.91 2.01 8.52
CA VAL A 162 7.88 3.29 7.79
C VAL A 162 7.06 3.16 6.51
N TYR A 163 7.27 2.09 5.74
CA TYR A 163 6.48 1.84 4.53
C TYR A 163 5.02 1.51 4.82
N ALA A 164 4.73 0.76 5.90
CA ALA A 164 3.38 0.46 6.33
C ALA A 164 2.58 1.75 6.62
N LEU A 165 3.23 2.80 7.15
CA LEU A 165 2.58 4.09 7.37
C LEU A 165 2.18 4.78 6.06
N TRP A 166 3.07 4.75 5.04
CA TRP A 166 2.73 5.20 3.68
C TRP A 166 1.56 4.40 3.10
N PHE A 167 1.59 3.08 3.26
CA PHE A 167 0.54 2.19 2.79
C PHE A 167 -0.81 2.46 3.46
N VAL A 168 -0.82 2.76 4.77
CA VAL A 168 -2.02 3.19 5.51
C VAL A 168 -2.54 4.55 5.04
N PHE A 169 -1.66 5.48 4.67
CA PHE A 169 -2.08 6.74 4.04
C PHE A 169 -2.83 6.48 2.72
N VAL A 170 -2.30 5.61 1.86
CA VAL A 170 -2.98 5.22 0.60
C VAL A 170 -4.35 4.60 0.89
N ILE A 171 -4.46 3.70 1.87
CA ILE A 171 -5.76 3.11 2.26
C ILE A 171 -6.74 4.21 2.69
N SER A 172 -6.28 5.17 3.49
CA SER A 172 -7.08 6.30 3.98
C SER A 172 -7.57 7.18 2.82
N LEU A 173 -6.71 7.42 1.83
CA LEU A 173 -7.03 8.17 0.62
C LEU A 173 -8.13 7.48 -0.20
N VAL A 174 -8.03 6.16 -0.39
CA VAL A 174 -9.02 5.38 -1.17
C VAL A 174 -10.36 5.32 -0.45
N VAL A 175 -10.35 5.13 0.87
CA VAL A 175 -11.57 5.14 1.69
C VAL A 175 -12.26 6.50 1.60
N PHE A 176 -11.48 7.60 1.68
CA PHE A 176 -12.01 8.95 1.49
C PHE A 176 -12.59 9.15 0.09
N ALA A 177 -11.85 8.80 -0.96
CA ALA A 177 -12.33 8.90 -2.34
C ALA A 177 -13.61 8.07 -2.55
N SER A 178 -13.70 6.87 -1.96
CA SER A 178 -14.91 6.03 -1.97
C SER A 178 -16.11 6.65 -1.26
N ALA A 179 -15.91 7.60 -0.34
CA ALA A 179 -17.01 8.34 0.26
C ALA A 179 -17.45 9.55 -0.59
N VAL A 180 -16.51 10.17 -1.31
CA VAL A 180 -16.73 11.39 -2.09
C VAL A 180 -17.41 11.11 -3.43
N PHE A 181 -16.94 10.09 -4.15
CA PHE A 181 -17.37 9.77 -5.51
C PHE A 181 -18.27 8.53 -5.54
N ASP A 182 -19.18 8.49 -6.52
CA ASP A 182 -20.18 7.43 -6.67
C ASP A 182 -19.82 6.39 -7.74
N SER A 183 -18.67 6.54 -8.41
CA SER A 183 -18.15 5.58 -9.40
C SER A 183 -16.85 4.92 -8.94
N ASN A 184 -16.84 3.58 -8.91
CA ASN A 184 -15.66 2.77 -8.55
C ASN A 184 -14.44 3.10 -9.43
N ALA A 185 -14.68 3.30 -10.74
CA ALA A 185 -13.62 3.65 -11.68
C ALA A 185 -13.00 5.02 -11.35
N VAL A 186 -13.82 6.02 -11.03
CA VAL A 186 -13.35 7.36 -10.66
C VAL A 186 -12.52 7.32 -9.38
N VAL A 187 -12.96 6.54 -8.39
CA VAL A 187 -12.23 6.36 -7.13
C VAL A 187 -10.87 5.73 -7.33
N ALA A 188 -10.79 4.67 -8.15
CA ALA A 188 -9.51 4.05 -8.49
C ALA A 188 -8.60 5.03 -9.22
N MET A 189 -9.10 5.70 -10.27
CA MET A 189 -8.30 6.64 -11.07
C MET A 189 -7.73 7.79 -10.24
N ILE A 190 -8.57 8.46 -9.45
CA ILE A 190 -8.14 9.60 -8.62
C ILE A 190 -7.13 9.14 -7.57
N SER A 191 -7.37 7.98 -6.94
CA SER A 191 -6.48 7.47 -5.90
C SER A 191 -5.12 7.05 -6.46
N VAL A 192 -5.10 6.33 -7.59
CA VAL A 192 -3.86 5.94 -8.28
C VAL A 192 -3.11 7.17 -8.78
N PHE A 193 -3.80 8.10 -9.45
CA PHE A 193 -3.19 9.33 -9.94
C PHE A 193 -2.56 10.13 -8.80
N THR A 194 -3.27 10.28 -7.67
CA THR A 194 -2.74 10.99 -6.49
C THR A 194 -1.52 10.28 -5.92
N ALA A 195 -1.57 8.94 -5.77
CA ALA A 195 -0.44 8.18 -5.24
C ALA A 195 0.81 8.29 -6.14
N ILE A 196 0.64 8.17 -7.47
CA ILE A 196 1.72 8.33 -8.45
C ILE A 196 2.28 9.76 -8.40
N LEU A 197 1.41 10.77 -8.37
CA LEU A 197 1.82 12.17 -8.32
C LEU A 197 2.66 12.48 -7.07
N LEU A 198 2.24 11.97 -5.89
CA LEU A 198 3.03 12.08 -4.66
C LEU A 198 4.37 11.34 -4.77
N GLY A 199 4.37 10.15 -5.37
CA GLY A 199 5.59 9.37 -5.64
C GLY A 199 6.56 10.11 -6.57
N VAL A 200 6.08 10.74 -7.63
CA VAL A 200 6.88 11.55 -8.55
C VAL A 200 7.44 12.79 -7.84
N ILE A 201 6.62 13.48 -7.05
CA ILE A 201 7.06 14.64 -6.24
C ILE A 201 8.18 14.23 -5.29
N SER A 202 8.16 13.01 -4.74
CA SER A 202 9.18 12.51 -3.81
C SER A 202 10.59 12.46 -4.43
N GLY A 203 10.69 12.39 -5.76
CA GLY A 203 11.97 12.35 -6.48
C GLY A 203 12.68 13.72 -6.60
N PHE A 204 11.98 14.84 -6.44
CA PHE A 204 12.55 16.18 -6.65
C PHE A 204 13.28 16.77 -5.43
N GLY A 205 13.20 16.11 -4.27
CA GLY A 205 13.83 16.58 -3.03
C GLY A 205 13.24 17.90 -2.50
N GLY A 206 13.96 18.54 -1.58
CA GLY A 206 13.61 19.85 -1.00
C GLY A 206 12.71 19.80 0.24
N TRP A 207 12.48 20.97 0.84
CA TRP A 207 11.71 21.13 2.08
C TRP A 207 10.23 20.71 1.94
N ILE A 208 9.70 20.71 0.72
CA ILE A 208 8.30 20.32 0.47
C ILE A 208 8.01 18.85 0.81
N GLN A 209 9.05 18.01 0.87
CA GLN A 209 8.93 16.60 1.22
C GLN A 209 8.48 16.36 2.68
N MET A 210 8.60 17.37 3.55
CA MET A 210 7.98 17.35 4.89
C MET A 210 6.48 17.07 4.81
N PHE A 211 5.79 17.53 3.76
CA PHE A 211 4.34 17.41 3.61
C PHE A 211 3.92 16.22 2.74
N ASN A 212 4.86 15.54 2.09
CA ASN A 212 4.58 14.48 1.12
C ASN A 212 4.66 13.08 1.77
N PRO A 213 3.53 12.37 1.96
CA PRO A 213 3.54 11.06 2.61
C PRO A 213 4.28 9.99 1.79
N ALA A 214 4.38 10.14 0.46
CA ALA A 214 5.12 9.21 -0.39
C ALA A 214 6.63 9.24 -0.11
N TYR A 215 7.13 10.31 0.52
CA TYR A 215 8.52 10.39 0.93
C TYR A 215 8.87 9.36 2.03
N LEU A 216 7.88 8.83 2.77
CA LEU A 216 8.08 7.70 3.67
C LEU A 216 8.49 6.43 2.92
N SER A 217 7.98 6.18 1.71
CA SER A 217 8.42 5.06 0.88
C SER A 217 9.91 5.15 0.56
N LYS A 218 10.38 6.35 0.19
CA LYS A 218 11.81 6.62 -0.06
C LYS A 218 12.66 6.45 1.20
N ASN A 219 12.19 6.95 2.34
CA ASN A 219 12.86 6.74 3.63
C ASN A 219 12.96 5.25 3.99
N ALA A 220 11.91 4.47 3.75
CA ALA A 220 11.94 3.02 3.99
C ALA A 220 12.96 2.32 3.08
N THR A 221 13.06 2.70 1.80
CA THR A 221 14.10 2.15 0.92
C THR A 221 15.51 2.55 1.34
N MET A 222 15.71 3.79 1.79
CA MET A 222 17.02 4.30 2.22
C MET A 222 17.48 3.64 3.53
N LEU A 223 16.55 3.39 4.46
CA LEU A 223 16.80 2.66 5.70
C LEU A 223 17.29 1.24 5.39
N ILE A 224 16.60 0.51 4.50
CA ILE A 224 17.01 -0.85 4.11
C ILE A 224 18.37 -0.84 3.40
N MET A 225 18.63 0.17 2.55
CA MET A 225 19.84 0.22 1.73
C MET A 225 21.09 0.68 2.50
N SER A 226 20.94 1.59 3.46
CA SER A 226 22.08 2.32 4.04
C SER A 226 21.98 2.56 5.55
N GLU A 227 20.95 2.01 6.21
CA GLU A 227 20.66 2.19 7.65
C GLU A 227 20.47 3.66 8.06
N LYS A 228 20.23 4.53 7.07
CA LYS A 228 20.08 5.98 7.25
C LYS A 228 18.72 6.44 6.76
N THR A 229 18.18 7.42 7.46
CA THR A 229 16.98 8.15 7.03
C THR A 229 17.38 9.29 6.09
N MET A 230 16.45 9.72 5.24
CA MET A 230 16.61 10.95 4.47
C MET A 230 16.34 12.18 5.34
N ASP A 231 16.64 13.37 4.80
CA ASP A 231 16.32 14.64 5.44
C ASP A 231 14.82 14.75 5.74
N TYR A 232 14.45 15.45 6.81
CA TYR A 232 13.05 15.71 7.17
C TYR A 232 12.17 14.48 7.48
N PHE A 233 12.76 13.30 7.69
CA PHE A 233 12.04 12.07 8.03
C PHE A 233 11.03 12.24 9.19
N ILE A 234 11.48 12.82 10.32
CA ILE A 234 10.65 12.98 11.51
C ILE A 234 9.43 13.88 11.25
N PRO A 235 9.58 15.10 10.68
CA PRO A 235 8.44 15.90 10.23
C PRO A 235 7.48 15.14 9.30
N THR A 236 8.01 14.45 8.28
CA THR A 236 7.19 13.70 7.32
C THR A 236 6.35 12.62 8.01
N LEU A 237 6.90 11.93 9.01
CA LEU A 237 6.20 10.90 9.78
C LEU A 237 4.98 11.49 10.50
N PHE A 238 5.16 12.56 11.28
CA PHE A 238 4.06 13.17 12.03
C PHE A 238 3.02 13.82 11.12
N ILE A 239 3.45 14.50 10.06
CA ILE A 239 2.54 15.13 9.09
C ILE A 239 1.73 14.06 8.34
N SER A 240 2.32 12.91 8.02
CA SER A 240 1.59 11.80 7.39
C SER A 240 0.51 11.22 8.31
N ILE A 241 0.79 11.08 9.61
CA ILE A 241 -0.22 10.68 10.61
C ILE A 241 -1.34 11.72 10.68
N ALA A 242 -1.00 13.01 10.67
CA ALA A 242 -2.00 14.08 10.65
C ALA A 242 -2.87 14.02 9.38
N TRP A 243 -2.28 13.75 8.22
CA TRP A 243 -3.02 13.55 6.97
C TRP A 243 -3.96 12.35 7.02
N ILE A 244 -3.52 11.21 7.59
CA ILE A 244 -4.37 10.03 7.78
C ILE A 244 -5.58 10.40 8.65
N ALA A 245 -5.35 11.05 9.79
CA ALA A 245 -6.42 11.49 10.69
C ALA A 245 -7.39 12.46 9.98
N LEU A 246 -6.86 13.42 9.22
CA LEU A 246 -7.65 14.38 8.45
C LEU A 246 -8.52 13.67 7.40
N LEU A 247 -7.97 12.73 6.63
CA LEU A 247 -8.73 11.96 5.62
C LEU A 247 -9.86 11.15 6.25
N ILE A 248 -9.63 10.54 7.42
CA ILE A 248 -10.68 9.82 8.16
C ILE A 248 -11.77 10.79 8.63
N ILE A 249 -11.40 11.94 9.19
CA ILE A 249 -12.36 12.97 9.63
C ILE A 249 -13.19 13.48 8.44
N LEU A 250 -12.55 13.79 7.31
CA LEU A 250 -13.23 14.20 6.08
C LEU A 250 -14.17 13.12 5.56
N THR A 251 -13.78 11.84 5.64
CA THR A 251 -14.64 10.71 5.29
C THR A 251 -15.90 10.68 6.16
N ILE A 252 -15.76 10.86 7.48
CA ILE A 252 -16.89 10.90 8.42
C ILE A 252 -17.84 12.06 8.10
N VAL A 253 -17.30 13.25 7.81
CA VAL A 253 -18.09 14.42 7.41
C VAL A 253 -18.84 14.14 6.10
N MET A 254 -18.18 13.55 5.11
CA MET A 254 -18.80 13.22 3.81
C MET A 254 -19.95 12.22 3.95
N ILE A 255 -19.83 11.21 4.80
CA ILE A 255 -20.91 10.24 5.06
C ILE A 255 -22.13 10.91 5.69
N LYS A 256 -21.92 11.90 6.58
CA LYS A 256 -23.03 12.66 7.19
C LYS A 256 -23.76 13.55 6.17
N ILE A 257 -23.02 14.12 5.21
CA ILE A 257 -23.60 15.01 4.18
C ILE A 257 -24.30 14.21 3.07
N LYS A 258 -23.75 13.06 2.67
CA LYS A 258 -24.25 12.24 1.56
C LYS A 258 -24.56 10.79 2.00
N PRO A 259 -25.64 10.57 2.78
CA PRO A 259 -26.02 9.22 3.20
C PRO A 259 -26.67 8.38 2.07
N LEU A 260 -27.20 9.01 1.02
CA LEU A 260 -27.96 8.35 -0.06
C LEU A 260 -27.33 8.60 -1.43
N GLN A 261 -27.48 7.63 -2.34
CA GLN A 261 -27.16 7.80 -3.76
C GLN A 261 -28.18 8.80 -4.36
N LYS A 262 -27.70 9.77 -5.14
CA LYS A 262 -28.60 10.64 -5.91
C LYS A 262 -29.36 9.76 -6.89
N THR A 263 -30.68 9.64 -6.71
CA THR A 263 -31.58 9.12 -7.75
C THR A 263 -31.61 10.15 -8.87
N GLU A 264 -30.98 9.85 -10.00
CA GLU A 264 -31.24 10.54 -11.26
C GLU A 264 -32.62 10.14 -11.81
#